data_AF-A0A829QMJ6-F1
#
_entry.id   AF-A0A829QMJ6-F1
#
_cell.length_a   1.000
_cell.length_b   1.000
_cell.length_c   1.000
_cell.angle_alpha   90.00
_cell.angle_beta   90.00
_cell.angle_gamma   90.00
#
_symmetry.space_group_name_H-M   'P 1'
#
loop_
_entity.id
_entity.type
_entity.pdbx_description
1 polymer ?
#
loop_
_entity_poly.entity_id
_entity_poly.type
_entity_poly.pdbx_seq_one_letter_code
_entity_poly.pdbx_strand_id
1 'polypeptide(L)'
;MQRVSDATEDEILLPEPVVERVLERLAHKGVVTTEDGVATLTDFGRKVLAKRGITSQTAQALRAKVFPKLVNVLKLRSGLAEIAGLARVIAITGTDEQKEKLAEAGATLLATVNDVKRSLQSAVA
;
A
#
# COMPACT_ATOMS: atom_id res chain seq x y z
N MET A 1 3.38 5.54 14.08
CA MET A 1 4.13 6.23 13.01
C MET A 1 5.58 6.50 13.39
N GLN A 2 5.87 7.18 14.51
CA GLN A 2 7.23 7.56 14.94
C GLN A 2 8.25 6.42 14.83
N ARG A 3 7.98 5.24 15.39
CA ARG A 3 8.94 4.12 15.38
C ARG A 3 9.20 3.50 14.00
N VAL A 4 8.22 3.55 13.09
CA VAL A 4 8.41 3.09 11.71
C VAL A 4 9.26 4.12 10.98
N SER A 5 8.94 5.41 11.08
CA SER A 5 9.76 6.51 10.58
C SER A 5 11.19 6.46 11.12
N ASP A 6 11.38 6.38 12.43
CA ASP A 6 12.68 6.33 13.10
C ASP A 6 13.46 5.07 12.73
N ALA A 7 12.81 3.91 12.70
CA ALA A 7 13.47 2.68 12.28
C ALA A 7 13.74 2.66 10.78
N THR A 8 13.03 3.48 9.99
CA THR A 8 13.08 3.52 8.53
C THR A 8 13.80 4.70 7.92
N GLU A 9 14.29 5.65 8.72
CA GLU A 9 14.76 6.95 8.21
C GLU A 9 13.75 7.54 7.19
N ASP A 10 12.45 7.42 7.49
CA ASP A 10 11.32 7.79 6.60
C ASP A 10 11.24 7.08 5.23
N GLU A 11 12.01 6.01 5.02
CA GLU A 11 12.03 5.22 3.79
C GLU A 11 10.70 4.45 3.57
N ILE A 12 9.95 4.18 4.65
CA ILE A 12 8.63 3.51 4.62
C ILE A 12 7.53 4.48 5.05
N LEU A 13 7.13 5.35 4.13
CA LEU A 13 5.91 6.17 4.24
C LEU A 13 4.74 5.42 3.60
N LEU A 14 4.11 4.52 4.35
CA LEU A 14 2.83 3.93 3.99
C LEU A 14 1.69 4.78 4.60
N PRO A 15 0.60 5.06 3.86
CA PRO A 15 -0.56 5.75 4.43
C PRO A 15 -1.11 5.00 5.65
N GLU A 16 -1.52 5.73 6.69
CA GLU A 16 -2.04 5.18 7.94
C GLU A 16 -3.15 4.12 7.75
N PRO A 17 -4.16 4.36 6.88
CA PRO A 17 -5.22 3.37 6.66
C PRO A 17 -4.72 2.07 6.01
N VAL A 18 -3.58 2.12 5.31
CA VAL A 18 -2.96 0.92 4.72
C VAL A 18 -2.21 0.15 5.79
N VAL A 19 -1.47 0.84 6.65
CA VAL A 19 -0.72 0.22 7.77
C VAL A 19 -1.70 -0.47 8.72
N GLU A 20 -2.78 0.20 9.10
CA GLU A 20 -3.82 -0.35 9.98
C GLU A 20 -4.43 -1.63 9.40
N ARG A 21 -4.91 -1.59 8.14
CA ARG A 21 -5.49 -2.79 7.49
C ARG A 21 -4.52 -3.96 7.40
N VAL A 22 -3.23 -3.68 7.17
CA VAL A 22 -2.21 -4.73 7.13
C VAL A 22 -2.01 -5.32 8.52
N LEU A 23 -1.88 -4.49 9.55
CA LEU A 23 -1.71 -4.94 10.94
C LEU A 23 -2.93 -5.72 11.43
N GLU A 24 -4.15 -5.24 11.18
CA GLU A 24 -5.39 -5.94 11.50
C GLU A 24 -5.43 -7.34 10.85
N ARG A 25 -5.08 -7.43 9.57
CA ARG A 25 -5.04 -8.72 8.86
C ARG A 25 -3.98 -9.66 9.45
N LEU A 26 -2.83 -9.14 9.82
CA LEU A 26 -1.76 -9.94 10.44
C LEU A 26 -2.17 -10.39 11.85
N ALA A 27 -2.85 -9.53 12.61
CA ALA A 27 -3.37 -9.85 13.93
C ALA A 27 -4.47 -10.91 13.85
N HIS A 28 -5.40 -10.78 12.91
CA HIS A 28 -6.45 -11.76 12.66
C HIS A 28 -5.89 -13.14 12.27
N LYS A 29 -4.74 -13.17 11.58
CA LYS A 29 -4.02 -14.41 11.25
C LYS A 29 -3.16 -14.94 12.41
N GLY A 30 -3.17 -14.29 13.56
CA GLY A 30 -2.38 -14.65 14.74
C GLY A 30 -0.87 -14.46 14.56
N VAL A 31 -0.44 -13.70 13.54
CA VAL A 31 0.99 -13.48 13.23
C VAL A 31 1.60 -12.42 14.14
N VAL A 32 0.82 -11.40 14.47
CA VAL A 32 1.21 -10.31 15.37
C VAL A 32 0.15 -10.14 16.44
N THR A 33 0.56 -9.60 17.59
CA THR A 33 -0.33 -9.03 18.60
C THR A 33 0.00 -7.55 18.74
N THR A 34 -0.97 -6.74 19.15
CA THR A 34 -0.76 -5.31 19.40
C THR A 34 -1.03 -5.04 20.86
N GLU A 35 0.00 -4.59 21.58
CA GLU A 35 -0.08 -4.16 22.98
C GLU A 35 0.42 -2.73 23.07
N ASP A 36 -0.37 -1.83 23.68
CA ASP A 36 -0.04 -0.39 23.82
C ASP A 36 0.38 0.30 22.51
N GLY A 37 -0.29 -0.04 21.41
CA GLY A 37 0.03 0.49 20.08
C GLY A 37 1.33 -0.07 19.46
N VAL A 38 1.92 -1.09 20.07
CA VAL A 38 3.13 -1.77 19.57
C VAL A 38 2.75 -3.15 19.02
N ALA A 39 2.88 -3.32 17.70
CA ALA A 39 2.71 -4.61 17.04
C ALA A 39 3.96 -5.48 17.23
N THR A 40 3.81 -6.63 17.88
CA THR A 40 4.89 -7.58 18.16
C THR A 40 4.55 -8.96 17.56
N LEU A 41 5.57 -9.66 17.05
CA LEU A 41 5.37 -11.02 16.51
C LEU A 41 4.96 -12.00 17.61
N THR A 42 3.99 -12.86 17.31
CA THR A 42 3.68 -14.04 18.14
C THR A 42 4.69 -15.15 17.87
N ASP A 43 4.66 -16.22 18.67
CA ASP A 43 5.45 -17.44 18.38
C ASP A 43 5.06 -18.07 17.04
N PHE A 44 3.79 -18.01 16.68
CA PHE A 44 3.32 -18.43 15.35
C PHE A 44 3.93 -17.56 14.26
N GLY A 45 3.92 -16.24 14.42
CA GLY A 45 4.55 -15.31 13.48
C GLY A 45 6.04 -15.57 13.29
N ARG A 46 6.78 -15.80 14.39
CA ARG A 46 8.21 -16.18 14.34
C ARG A 46 8.43 -17.47 13.54
N LYS A 47 7.62 -18.50 13.78
CA LYS A 47 7.69 -19.78 13.03
C LYS A 47 7.36 -19.60 11.55
N VAL A 48 6.39 -18.73 11.22
CA VAL A 48 6.03 -18.42 9.82
C VAL A 48 7.18 -17.74 9.09
N LEU A 49 7.87 -16.79 9.72
CA LEU A 49 9.04 -16.13 9.13
C LEU A 49 10.19 -17.13 8.95
N ALA A 50 10.48 -17.95 9.95
CA ALA A 50 11.51 -18.99 9.89
C ALA A 50 11.24 -20.00 8.77
N LYS A 51 9.98 -20.47 8.62
CA LYS A 51 9.57 -21.38 7.53
C LYS A 51 9.81 -20.80 6.14
N ARG A 52 9.78 -19.46 6.01
CA ARG A 52 10.06 -18.75 4.75
C ARG A 52 11.54 -18.35 4.60
N GLY A 53 12.42 -18.78 5.50
CA GLY A 53 13.84 -18.40 5.48
C GLY A 53 14.08 -16.90 5.73
N ILE A 54 13.11 -16.20 6.33
CA ILE A 54 13.25 -14.79 6.66
C ILE A 54 14.02 -14.68 7.97
N THR A 55 15.30 -14.38 7.85
CA THR A 55 16.19 -14.01 8.97
C THR A 55 16.26 -12.50 9.09
N SER A 56 16.84 -11.98 10.17
CA SER A 56 17.11 -10.53 10.31
C SER A 56 17.94 -9.99 9.14
N GLN A 57 18.91 -10.77 8.64
CA GLN A 57 19.73 -10.39 7.49
C GLN A 57 18.90 -10.36 6.19
N THR A 58 18.04 -11.36 5.96
CA THR A 58 17.14 -11.38 4.80
C THR A 58 16.13 -10.22 4.85
N ALA A 59 15.59 -9.92 6.04
CA ALA A 59 14.67 -8.81 6.25
C ALA A 59 15.35 -7.46 5.98
N GLN A 60 16.59 -7.27 6.45
CA GLN A 60 17.37 -6.07 6.18
C GLN A 60 17.73 -5.94 4.70
N ALA A 61 18.06 -7.04 4.02
CA ALA A 61 18.32 -7.04 2.58
C ALA A 61 17.05 -6.73 1.76
N LEU A 62 15.90 -7.30 2.13
CA LEU A 62 14.61 -6.99 1.53
C LEU A 62 14.31 -5.50 1.67
N ARG A 63 14.53 -4.97 2.87
CA ARG A 63 14.32 -3.55 3.13
C ARG A 63 15.25 -2.67 2.29
N ALA A 64 16.56 -2.88 2.32
CA ALA A 64 17.49 -2.00 1.62
C ALA A 64 17.42 -2.12 0.08
N LYS A 65 17.08 -3.30 -0.46
CA LYS A 65 17.22 -3.56 -1.91
C LYS A 65 15.90 -3.67 -2.66
N VAL A 66 14.87 -4.20 -2.02
CA VAL A 66 13.61 -4.57 -2.68
C VAL A 66 12.51 -3.57 -2.33
N PHE A 67 12.46 -3.14 -1.07
CA PHE A 67 11.40 -2.26 -0.60
C PHE A 67 11.36 -0.92 -1.36
N PRO A 68 12.47 -0.19 -1.59
CA PRO A 68 12.45 1.06 -2.36
C PRO A 68 11.89 0.89 -3.78
N LYS A 69 12.16 -0.27 -4.41
CA LYS A 69 11.67 -0.60 -5.76
C LYS A 69 10.16 -0.88 -5.76
N LEU A 70 9.62 -1.43 -4.68
CA LEU A 70 8.21 -1.77 -4.55
C LEU A 70 7.36 -0.62 -3.99
N VAL A 71 7.92 0.28 -3.19
CA VAL A 71 7.19 1.41 -2.59
C VAL A 71 6.48 2.24 -3.64
N ASN A 72 7.15 2.55 -4.75
CA ASN A 72 6.54 3.33 -5.83
C ASN A 72 5.34 2.61 -6.47
N VAL A 73 5.44 1.28 -6.64
CA VAL A 73 4.33 0.45 -7.15
C VAL A 73 3.16 0.42 -6.16
N LEU A 74 3.45 0.31 -4.85
CA LEU A 74 2.45 0.32 -3.80
C LEU A 74 1.75 1.69 -3.70
N LYS A 75 2.49 2.79 -3.79
CA LYS A 75 1.94 4.16 -3.83
C LYS A 75 1.01 4.35 -5.03
N LEU A 76 1.42 3.91 -6.22
CA LEU A 76 0.59 3.97 -7.43
C LEU A 76 -0.72 3.19 -7.25
N ARG A 77 -0.65 1.98 -6.68
CA ARG A 77 -1.84 1.17 -6.38
C ARG A 77 -2.75 1.83 -5.35
N SER A 78 -2.20 2.39 -4.27
CA SER A 78 -2.99 3.07 -3.23
C SER A 78 -3.73 4.27 -3.79
N GLY A 79 -3.02 5.15 -4.52
CA GLY A 79 -3.61 6.34 -5.13
C GLY A 79 -4.76 6.01 -6.08
N LEU A 80 -4.59 5.01 -6.95
CA LEU A 80 -5.68 4.56 -7.84
C LEU A 80 -6.88 3.99 -7.07
N ALA A 81 -6.64 3.28 -5.96
CA ALA A 81 -7.71 2.73 -5.12
C ALA A 81 -8.47 3.82 -4.36
N GLU A 82 -7.78 4.85 -3.87
CA GLU A 82 -8.38 6.02 -3.22
C GLU A 82 -9.27 6.80 -4.19
N ILE A 83 -8.76 7.06 -5.41
CA ILE A 83 -9.55 7.69 -6.49
C ILE A 83 -10.79 6.86 -6.81
N ALA A 84 -10.66 5.53 -6.95
CA ALA A 84 -11.80 4.66 -7.21
C ALA A 84 -12.83 4.68 -6.07
N GLY A 85 -12.37 4.78 -4.82
CA GLY A 85 -13.23 4.95 -3.65
C GLY A 85 -14.04 6.25 -3.70
N LEU A 86 -13.36 7.37 -3.95
CA LEU A 86 -14.01 8.68 -4.10
C LEU A 86 -14.99 8.70 -5.28
N ALA A 87 -14.59 8.16 -6.43
CA ALA A 87 -15.43 8.05 -7.61
C ALA A 87 -16.72 7.26 -7.32
N ARG A 88 -16.62 6.15 -6.57
CA ARG A 88 -17.79 5.37 -6.16
C ARG A 88 -18.73 6.18 -5.26
N VAL A 89 -18.19 6.90 -4.28
CA VAL A 89 -19.00 7.75 -3.39
C VAL A 89 -19.73 8.82 -4.20
N ILE A 90 -19.01 9.56 -5.06
CA ILE A 90 -19.61 10.61 -5.89
C ILE A 90 -20.64 10.04 -6.87
N ALA A 91 -20.39 8.89 -7.49
CA ALA A 91 -21.32 8.26 -8.42
C ALA A 91 -22.64 7.87 -7.74
N ILE A 92 -22.61 7.42 -6.48
CA ILE A 92 -23.79 6.94 -5.75
C ILE A 92 -24.53 8.09 -5.06
N THR A 93 -23.81 8.98 -4.36
CA THR A 93 -24.40 9.97 -3.45
C THR A 93 -24.06 11.42 -3.80
N GLY A 94 -23.32 11.67 -4.88
CA GLY A 94 -22.88 13.02 -5.26
C GLY A 94 -23.98 13.87 -5.89
N THR A 95 -23.81 15.19 -5.79
CA THR A 95 -24.62 16.19 -6.52
C THR A 95 -24.32 16.15 -8.02
N ASP A 96 -25.13 16.81 -8.83
CA ASP A 96 -24.94 16.84 -10.28
C ASP A 96 -23.62 17.52 -10.67
N GLU A 97 -23.24 18.60 -9.99
CA GLU A 97 -21.95 19.27 -10.20
C GLU A 97 -20.76 18.37 -9.81
N GLN A 98 -20.90 17.55 -8.77
CA GLN A 98 -19.87 16.61 -8.37
C GLN A 98 -19.72 15.47 -9.39
N LYS A 99 -20.83 15.01 -9.97
CA LYS A 99 -20.84 13.98 -11.02
C LYS A 99 -20.26 14.50 -12.33
N GLU A 100 -20.53 15.75 -12.69
CA GLU A 100 -19.91 16.40 -13.86
C GLU A 100 -18.39 16.49 -13.69
N LYS A 101 -17.92 16.97 -12.53
CA LYS A 101 -16.48 16.97 -12.20
C LYS A 101 -15.86 15.57 -12.21
N LEU A 102 -16.59 14.56 -11.73
CA LEU A 102 -16.13 13.17 -11.79
C LEU A 102 -15.99 12.68 -13.24
N ALA A 103 -16.91 13.05 -14.14
CA ALA A 103 -16.85 12.67 -15.55
C ALA A 103 -15.61 13.28 -16.24
N GLU A 104 -15.36 14.57 -16.01
CA GLU A 104 -14.17 15.26 -16.54
C GLU A 104 -12.87 14.64 -16.01
N ALA A 105 -12.75 14.51 -14.68
CA ALA A 105 -11.57 13.93 -14.05
C ALA A 105 -11.36 12.46 -14.46
N GLY A 106 -12.45 11.70 -14.64
CA GLY A 106 -12.42 10.32 -15.10
C GLY A 106 -11.91 10.19 -16.54
N ALA A 107 -12.33 11.08 -17.44
CA ALA A 107 -11.85 11.10 -18.82
C ALA A 107 -10.34 11.39 -18.89
N THR A 108 -9.87 12.40 -18.14
CA THR A 108 -8.44 12.73 -18.06
C THR A 108 -7.63 11.55 -17.50
N LEU A 109 -8.08 10.97 -16.37
CA LEU A 109 -7.37 9.86 -15.75
C LEU A 109 -7.30 8.64 -16.67
N LEU A 110 -8.39 8.31 -17.37
CA LEU A 110 -8.43 7.18 -18.29
C LEU A 110 -7.45 7.36 -19.46
N ALA A 111 -7.39 8.56 -20.03
CA ALA A 111 -6.41 8.89 -21.07
C ALA A 111 -4.98 8.70 -20.56
N THR A 112 -4.65 9.29 -19.41
CA THR A 112 -3.31 9.16 -18.81
C THR A 112 -2.95 7.71 -18.48
N VAL A 113 -3.87 6.93 -17.90
CA VAL A 113 -3.63 5.52 -17.58
C VAL A 113 -3.38 4.70 -18.84
N ASN A 114 -4.11 4.97 -19.93
CA ASN A 114 -3.90 4.28 -21.20
C ASN A 114 -2.54 4.60 -21.83
N ASP A 115 -2.10 5.85 -21.75
CA ASP A 115 -0.78 6.26 -22.25
C ASP A 115 0.34 5.63 -21.41
N VAL A 116 0.23 5.68 -20.08
CA VAL A 116 1.18 5.01 -19.17
C VAL A 116 1.22 3.50 -19.45
N LYS A 117 0.05 2.86 -19.63
CA LYS A 117 -0.03 1.43 -19.98
C LYS A 117 0.71 1.13 -21.28
N ARG A 118 0.52 1.94 -22.32
CA ARG A 118 1.21 1.78 -23.60
C ARG A 118 2.73 1.91 -23.43
N SER A 119 3.20 2.94 -22.74
CA SER A 119 4.63 3.14 -22.46
C SER A 119 5.24 1.98 -21.67
N LEU A 120 4.56 1.47 -20.64
CA LEU A 120 5.03 0.32 -19.88
C LEU A 120 5.03 -0.96 -20.71
N GLN A 121 4.01 -1.19 -21.54
CA GLN A 121 3.96 -2.34 -22.45
C GLN A 121 5.13 -2.31 -23.45
N SER A 122 5.46 -1.14 -24.00
CA SER A 122 6.61 -0.97 -24.88
C SER A 122 7.95 -1.17 -24.16
N ALA A 123 8.05 -0.85 -22.86
CA ALA A 123 9.28 -1.00 -22.09
C ALA A 123 9.58 -2.46 -21.68
N VAL A 124 8.58 -3.35 -21.72
CA VAL A 124 8.71 -4.78 -21.37
C VAL A 124 8.62 -5.71 -22.58
N ALA A 125 8.45 -5.16 -23.78
CA ALA A 125 8.42 -5.87 -25.06
C ALA A 125 9.83 -5.92 -25.68
#